data_AF-A0A9E3GJX5-F1
#
_entry.id   AF-A0A9E3GJX5-F1
#
_cell.length_a   1.000
_cell.length_b   1.000
_cell.length_c   1.000
_cell.angle_alpha   90.00
_cell.angle_beta   90.00
_cell.angle_gamma   90.00
#
_symmetry.space_group_name_H-M   'P 1'
#
loop_
_entity.id
_entity.type
_entity.pdbx_description
1 polymer ?
#
loop_
_entity_poly.entity_id
_entity_poly.type
_entity_poly.pdbx_seq_one_letter_code
_entity_poly.pdbx_strand_id
1 'polypeptide(L)'
;IENFYIRLIRGSGIKGLTSLQNIFEYNKNFYLLRPLLNLNKEELLSVTKKSYSSWTEDPSNKNDKFLRVRIRKMQTKLQKEGFDPKRIIKTIDNLNIAKDSLDFYIFKSEKKYLNFYKEGYVTLKSSIFNNEAQEVIFRVIIKAIHFVSGEYYPPRSDSLKSLMKNLSVKSFRSSTLGGCLIEKNKNIISFYREDRNVAVENLNKKKQRINWDDRFLVYKNFNNQQQFIVKKLGNNGIEYLKKNKFNESVNKIPTHAKKTLPSFWNNKGDLLFVPFVNFKNKKYDIKNDSFMVRYLRFI
;
A
#
# COMPACT_ATOMS: atom_id res chain seq x y z
N ILE A 1 14.08 -20.70 -10.54
CA ILE A 1 15.18 -21.21 -9.68
C ILE A 1 16.20 -20.13 -9.32
N GLU A 2 16.89 -19.48 -10.27
CA GLU A 2 17.90 -18.44 -9.94
C GLU A 2 17.38 -17.36 -8.97
N ASN A 3 16.17 -16.86 -9.19
CA ASN A 3 15.52 -15.88 -8.31
C ASN A 3 15.30 -16.42 -6.88
N PHE A 4 15.02 -17.72 -6.73
CA PHE A 4 14.88 -18.36 -5.42
C PHE A 4 16.20 -18.28 -4.64
N TYR A 5 17.33 -18.66 -5.23
CA TYR A 5 18.64 -18.56 -4.56
C TYR A 5 19.01 -17.12 -4.22
N ILE A 6 18.76 -16.17 -5.13
CA ILE A 6 19.02 -14.74 -4.86
C ILE A 6 18.19 -14.26 -3.66
N ARG A 7 16.92 -14.69 -3.56
CA ARG A 7 16.03 -14.32 -2.45
C ARG A 7 16.41 -15.02 -1.15
N LEU A 8 16.87 -16.26 -1.23
CA LEU A 8 17.37 -17.05 -0.10
C LEU A 8 18.61 -16.39 0.52
N ILE A 9 19.61 -16.02 -0.29
CA ILE A 9 20.82 -15.31 0.16
C ILE A 9 20.47 -13.99 0.85
N ARG A 10 19.42 -13.31 0.41
CA ARG A 10 18.93 -12.05 0.99
C ARG A 10 18.13 -12.24 2.29
N GLY A 11 17.93 -13.48 2.77
CA GLY A 11 17.12 -13.76 3.95
C GLY A 11 15.64 -13.43 3.75
N SER A 12 15.11 -13.63 2.53
CA SER A 12 13.70 -13.34 2.24
C SER A 12 12.77 -14.31 2.99
N GLY A 13 11.65 -13.80 3.51
CA GLY A 13 10.59 -14.66 4.06
C GLY A 13 9.79 -15.40 2.97
N ILE A 14 8.75 -16.12 3.39
CA ILE A 14 7.95 -17.01 2.52
C ILE A 14 7.45 -16.34 1.22
N LYS A 15 6.94 -15.10 1.32
CA LYS A 15 6.46 -14.32 0.16
C LYS A 15 7.58 -13.99 -0.85
N GLY A 16 8.84 -13.91 -0.41
CA GLY A 16 9.97 -13.69 -1.30
C GLY A 16 10.55 -15.00 -1.86
N LEU A 17 10.41 -16.11 -1.14
CA LEU A 17 10.91 -17.43 -1.55
C LEU A 17 9.96 -18.17 -2.50
N THR A 18 8.69 -17.79 -2.55
CA THR A 18 7.70 -18.29 -3.50
C THR A 18 8.00 -17.97 -4.98
N SER A 19 9.12 -17.28 -5.24
CA SER A 19 9.70 -17.03 -6.57
C SER A 19 8.72 -16.31 -7.51
N LEU A 20 8.90 -16.45 -8.82
CA LEU A 20 8.05 -15.83 -9.83
C LEU A 20 6.76 -16.65 -10.02
N GLN A 21 5.66 -15.95 -10.31
CA GLN A 21 4.37 -16.54 -10.67
C GLN A 21 4.08 -16.32 -12.16
N ASN A 22 3.31 -17.24 -12.78
CA ASN A 22 2.89 -17.13 -14.18
C ASN A 22 2.04 -15.88 -14.43
N ILE A 23 1.19 -15.53 -13.47
CA ILE A 23 0.34 -14.34 -13.50
C ILE A 23 0.67 -13.57 -12.23
N PHE A 24 1.04 -12.29 -12.38
CA PHE A 24 1.28 -11.40 -11.26
C PHE A 24 0.43 -10.14 -11.41
N GLU A 25 -0.50 -9.92 -10.49
CA GLU A 25 -1.25 -8.67 -10.41
C GLU A 25 -0.32 -7.57 -9.88
N TYR A 26 0.02 -6.60 -10.73
CA TYR A 26 0.80 -5.43 -10.32
C TYR A 26 -0.09 -4.41 -9.60
N ASN A 27 -1.31 -4.21 -10.12
CA ASN A 27 -2.41 -3.47 -9.50
C ASN A 27 -3.75 -3.92 -10.13
N LYS A 28 -4.88 -3.38 -9.65
CA LYS A 28 -6.24 -3.72 -10.13
C LYS A 28 -6.42 -3.67 -11.66
N ASN A 29 -5.59 -2.91 -12.38
CA ASN A 29 -5.71 -2.69 -13.81
C ASN A 29 -4.58 -3.32 -14.64
N PHE A 30 -3.56 -3.93 -14.01
CA PHE A 30 -2.38 -4.41 -14.72
C PHE A 30 -1.91 -5.77 -14.21
N TYR A 31 -1.87 -6.74 -15.13
CA TYR A 31 -1.35 -8.08 -14.90
C TYR A 31 -0.09 -8.30 -15.73
N LEU A 32 0.95 -8.82 -15.08
CA LEU A 32 2.18 -9.28 -15.72
C LEU A 32 2.10 -10.79 -15.96
N LEU A 33 2.06 -11.18 -17.23
CA LEU A 33 2.01 -12.57 -17.67
C LEU A 33 3.41 -13.10 -17.98
N ARG A 34 3.70 -14.33 -17.57
CA ARG A 34 4.96 -15.05 -17.82
C ARG A 34 4.68 -16.43 -18.43
N PRO A 35 4.22 -16.51 -19.68
CA PRO A 35 3.78 -17.76 -20.30
C PRO A 35 4.91 -18.81 -20.41
N LEU A 36 6.17 -18.36 -20.53
CA LEU A 36 7.32 -19.23 -20.70
C LEU A 36 7.97 -19.66 -19.37
N LEU A 37 7.36 -19.36 -18.21
CA LEU A 37 8.01 -19.58 -16.91
C LEU A 37 8.29 -21.07 -16.61
N ASN A 38 7.45 -21.95 -17.13
CA ASN A 38 7.53 -23.40 -16.92
C ASN A 38 8.39 -24.12 -17.97
N LEU A 39 8.90 -23.40 -18.98
CA LEU A 39 9.75 -23.97 -20.02
C LEU A 39 11.21 -23.87 -19.61
N ASN A 40 11.97 -24.91 -19.91
CA ASN A 40 13.40 -24.91 -19.65
C ASN A 40 14.17 -24.21 -20.79
N LYS A 41 15.42 -23.83 -20.52
CA LYS A 41 16.24 -23.09 -21.49
C LYS A 41 16.53 -23.90 -22.76
N GLU A 42 16.71 -25.21 -22.64
CA GLU A 42 17.04 -26.09 -23.76
C GLU A 42 15.87 -26.22 -24.72
N GLU A 43 14.65 -26.36 -24.20
CA GLU A 43 13.39 -26.32 -24.95
C GLU A 43 13.29 -25.01 -25.72
N LEU A 44 13.45 -23.87 -25.05
CA LEU A 44 13.38 -22.55 -25.68
C LEU A 44 14.43 -22.37 -26.78
N LEU A 45 15.66 -22.83 -26.57
CA LEU A 45 16.72 -22.80 -27.59
C LEU A 45 16.38 -23.71 -28.77
N SER A 46 15.84 -24.90 -28.52
CA SER A 46 15.47 -25.86 -29.57
C SER A 46 14.38 -25.29 -30.48
N VAL A 47 13.35 -24.66 -29.91
CA VAL A 47 12.28 -23.97 -30.64
C VAL A 47 12.85 -22.78 -31.39
N THR A 48 13.72 -21.99 -30.75
CA THR A 48 14.32 -20.80 -31.37
C THR A 48 15.12 -21.17 -32.62
N LYS A 49 15.97 -22.21 -32.53
CA LYS A 49 16.78 -22.70 -33.66
C LYS A 49 15.94 -23.28 -34.81
N LYS A 50 14.79 -23.88 -34.50
CA LYS A 50 13.88 -24.45 -35.50
C LYS A 50 13.01 -23.40 -36.19
N SER A 51 12.55 -22.40 -35.43
CA SER A 51 11.59 -21.40 -35.91
C SER A 51 12.24 -20.16 -36.50
N TYR A 52 13.47 -19.82 -36.10
CA TYR A 52 14.14 -18.59 -36.50
C TYR A 52 15.52 -18.89 -37.09
N SER A 53 15.85 -18.19 -38.18
CA SER A 53 17.13 -18.30 -38.88
C SER A 53 18.29 -17.63 -38.14
N SER A 54 18.02 -16.69 -37.23
CA SER A 54 19.04 -16.00 -36.44
C SER A 54 18.52 -15.61 -35.04
N TRP A 55 19.40 -15.68 -34.03
CA TRP A 55 19.15 -15.15 -32.68
C TRP A 55 20.41 -14.44 -32.15
N THR A 56 20.24 -13.50 -31.24
CA THR A 56 21.35 -12.74 -30.63
C THR A 56 21.65 -13.22 -29.22
N GLU A 57 22.92 -13.46 -28.91
CA GLU A 57 23.38 -13.69 -27.54
C GLU A 57 23.86 -12.39 -26.91
N ASP A 58 23.18 -11.92 -25.86
CA ASP A 58 23.63 -10.74 -25.11
C ASP A 58 24.94 -11.06 -24.34
N PRO A 59 26.05 -10.31 -24.58
CA PRO A 59 27.33 -10.49 -23.89
C PRO A 59 27.23 -10.39 -22.36
N SER A 60 26.26 -9.63 -21.84
CA SER A 60 26.03 -9.46 -20.40
C SER A 60 25.75 -10.78 -19.68
N ASN A 61 25.27 -11.81 -20.41
CA ASN A 61 25.00 -13.13 -19.87
C ASN A 61 26.25 -13.87 -19.35
N LYS A 62 27.45 -13.43 -19.74
CA LYS A 62 28.73 -14.02 -19.32
C LYS A 62 29.45 -13.17 -18.25
N ASN A 63 28.90 -12.01 -17.90
CA ASN A 63 29.55 -11.03 -17.01
C ASN A 63 29.34 -11.35 -15.52
N ASP A 64 30.41 -11.74 -14.82
CA ASP A 64 30.39 -12.13 -13.40
C ASP A 64 30.20 -10.96 -12.42
N LYS A 65 30.20 -9.72 -12.91
CA LYS A 65 29.77 -8.55 -12.10
C LYS A 65 28.34 -8.72 -11.60
N PHE A 66 27.49 -9.43 -12.35
CA PHE A 66 26.09 -9.65 -11.99
C PHE A 66 25.91 -10.90 -11.14
N LEU A 67 25.31 -10.74 -9.96
CA LEU A 67 25.01 -11.85 -9.04
C LEU A 67 24.28 -13.01 -9.73
N ARG A 68 23.33 -12.70 -10.62
CA ARG A 68 22.53 -13.70 -11.33
C ARG A 68 23.39 -14.61 -12.22
N VAL A 69 24.43 -14.05 -12.87
CA VAL A 69 25.38 -14.83 -13.69
C VAL A 69 26.20 -15.76 -12.81
N ARG A 70 26.72 -15.26 -11.68
CA ARG A 70 27.46 -16.08 -10.72
C ARG A 70 26.63 -17.24 -10.16
N ILE A 71 25.38 -16.99 -9.78
CA ILE A 71 24.45 -18.03 -9.31
C ILE A 71 24.19 -19.09 -10.39
N ARG A 72 23.99 -18.68 -11.65
CA ARG A 72 23.81 -19.60 -12.78
C ARG A 72 25.04 -20.49 -12.97
N LYS A 73 26.26 -19.93 -12.90
CA LYS A 73 27.51 -20.70 -13.01
C LYS A 73 27.70 -21.71 -11.86
N MET A 74 27.17 -21.41 -10.67
CA MET A 74 27.24 -22.31 -9.51
C MET A 74 26.21 -23.45 -9.56
N GLN A 75 25.20 -23.37 -10.43
CA GLN A 75 24.08 -24.31 -10.42
C GLN A 75 24.49 -25.77 -10.61
N THR A 76 25.50 -26.03 -11.45
CA THR A 76 26.04 -27.39 -11.65
C THR A 76 26.75 -27.93 -10.42
N LYS A 77 27.46 -27.08 -9.66
CA LYS A 77 28.07 -27.46 -8.38
C LYS A 77 26.99 -27.73 -7.34
N LEU A 78 26.01 -26.83 -7.22
CA LEU A 78 24.88 -26.99 -6.30
C LEU A 78 24.09 -28.27 -6.56
N GLN A 79 23.90 -28.65 -7.82
CA GLN A 79 23.25 -29.91 -8.20
C GLN A 79 23.98 -31.14 -7.64
N LYS A 80 25.32 -31.16 -7.69
CA LYS A 80 26.13 -32.25 -7.13
C LYS A 80 25.98 -32.38 -5.62
N GLU A 81 25.76 -31.26 -4.93
CA GLU A 81 25.49 -31.19 -3.49
C GLU A 81 24.02 -31.47 -3.13
N GLY A 82 23.20 -31.95 -4.07
CA GLY A 82 21.81 -32.34 -3.83
C GLY A 82 20.75 -31.24 -4.03
N PHE A 83 21.14 -30.04 -4.48
CA PHE A 83 20.21 -28.97 -4.88
C PHE A 83 19.73 -29.17 -6.32
N ASP A 84 19.11 -30.31 -6.57
CA ASP A 84 18.53 -30.65 -7.88
C ASP A 84 17.39 -29.66 -8.26
N PRO A 85 17.36 -29.14 -9.51
CA PRO A 85 16.31 -28.24 -9.99
C PRO A 85 14.88 -28.72 -9.75
N LYS A 86 14.59 -30.02 -9.94
CA LYS A 86 13.23 -30.55 -9.73
C LYS A 86 12.85 -30.50 -8.26
N ARG A 87 13.79 -30.83 -7.36
CA ARG A 87 13.59 -30.69 -5.91
C ARG A 87 13.33 -29.23 -5.52
N ILE A 88 14.09 -28.29 -6.08
CA ILE A 88 13.92 -26.85 -5.78
C ILE A 88 12.57 -26.33 -6.28
N ILE A 89 12.12 -26.77 -7.47
CA ILE A 89 10.77 -26.44 -7.97
C ILE A 89 9.71 -26.97 -6.99
N LYS A 90 9.81 -28.24 -6.59
CA LYS A 90 8.90 -28.83 -5.59
C LYS A 90 8.91 -28.06 -4.26
N THR A 91 10.07 -27.59 -3.80
CA THR A 91 10.15 -26.72 -2.61
C THR A 91 9.43 -25.40 -2.83
N ILE A 92 9.59 -24.76 -3.99
CA ILE A 92 8.88 -23.52 -4.33
C ILE A 92 7.36 -23.75 -4.35
N ASP A 93 6.90 -24.87 -4.91
CA ASP A 93 5.47 -25.21 -4.95
C ASP A 93 4.89 -25.43 -3.55
N ASN A 94 5.60 -26.16 -2.68
CA ASN A 94 5.22 -26.32 -1.28
C ASN A 94 5.17 -24.96 -0.55
N LEU A 95 6.14 -24.07 -0.81
CA LEU A 95 6.15 -22.72 -0.25
C LEU A 95 4.98 -21.88 -0.77
N ASN A 96 4.55 -22.07 -2.03
CA ASN A 96 3.38 -21.40 -2.58
C ASN A 96 2.11 -21.83 -1.85
N ILE A 97 1.91 -23.13 -1.64
CA ILE A 97 0.78 -23.66 -0.87
C ILE A 97 0.73 -23.08 0.56
N ALA A 98 1.89 -23.05 1.23
CA ALA A 98 1.99 -22.48 2.57
C ALA A 98 1.73 -20.96 2.59
N LYS A 99 2.21 -20.24 1.57
CA LYS A 99 1.95 -18.81 1.38
C LYS A 99 0.47 -18.53 1.12
N ASP A 100 -0.21 -19.35 0.32
CA ASP A 100 -1.64 -19.18 0.06
C ASP A 100 -2.49 -19.49 1.30
N SER A 101 -2.10 -20.50 2.09
CA SER A 101 -2.70 -20.76 3.41
C SER A 101 -2.52 -19.57 4.36
N LEU A 102 -1.33 -18.97 4.39
CA LEU A 102 -1.06 -17.77 5.19
C LEU A 102 -1.89 -16.58 4.72
N ASP A 103 -2.00 -16.36 3.40
CA ASP A 103 -2.83 -15.30 2.81
C ASP A 103 -4.32 -15.48 3.19
N PHE A 104 -4.82 -16.72 3.22
CA PHE A 104 -6.17 -17.04 3.69
C PHE A 104 -6.39 -16.61 5.16
N TYR A 105 -5.46 -16.96 6.06
CA TYR A 105 -5.57 -16.55 7.46
C TYR A 105 -5.43 -15.03 7.62
N ILE A 106 -4.52 -14.38 6.89
CA ILE A 106 -4.40 -12.91 6.89
C ILE A 106 -5.72 -12.26 6.47
N PHE A 107 -6.38 -12.77 5.43
CA PHE A 107 -7.66 -12.25 4.98
C PHE A 107 -8.76 -12.42 6.04
N LYS A 108 -8.83 -13.60 6.67
CA LYS A 108 -9.77 -13.86 7.76
C LYS A 108 -9.56 -12.90 8.95
N SER A 109 -8.32 -12.70 9.34
CA SER A 109 -7.96 -11.84 10.48
C SER A 109 -8.16 -10.35 10.13
N GLU A 110 -7.87 -9.94 8.90
CA GLU A 110 -8.23 -8.61 8.40
C GLU A 110 -9.73 -8.34 8.56
N LYS A 111 -10.59 -9.24 8.07
CA LYS A 111 -12.06 -9.06 8.18
C LYS A 111 -12.56 -9.03 9.63
N LYS A 112 -11.90 -9.75 10.53
CA LYS A 112 -12.31 -9.85 11.94
C LYS A 112 -11.84 -8.68 12.79
N TYR A 113 -10.62 -8.18 12.54
CA TYR A 113 -9.94 -7.24 13.42
C TYR A 113 -9.80 -5.83 12.84
N LEU A 114 -9.83 -5.63 11.52
CA LEU A 114 -9.72 -4.31 10.88
C LEU A 114 -11.07 -3.74 10.45
N ASN A 115 -11.25 -2.45 10.70
CA ASN A 115 -12.32 -1.64 10.13
C ASN A 115 -11.72 -0.50 9.30
N PHE A 116 -12.11 -0.41 8.03
CA PHE A 116 -11.66 0.62 7.11
C PHE A 116 -12.71 1.71 6.98
N TYR A 117 -12.29 2.98 6.97
CA TYR A 117 -13.18 4.13 6.89
C TYR A 117 -12.86 4.94 5.63
N LYS A 118 -13.91 5.41 4.93
CA LYS A 118 -13.80 6.18 3.67
C LYS A 118 -13.07 7.51 3.86
N GLU A 119 -13.00 7.98 5.10
CA GLU A 119 -12.25 9.15 5.55
C GLU A 119 -10.72 8.91 5.59
N GLY A 120 -10.26 7.70 5.24
CA GLY A 120 -8.85 7.40 5.07
C GLY A 120 -8.10 7.04 6.35
N TYR A 121 -8.82 6.51 7.34
CA TYR A 121 -8.25 5.95 8.58
C TYR A 121 -8.70 4.50 8.78
N VAL A 122 -8.02 3.79 9.68
CA VAL A 122 -8.29 2.38 10.00
C VAL A 122 -8.31 2.18 11.51
N THR A 123 -9.18 1.30 11.99
CA THR A 123 -9.11 0.81 13.37
C THR A 123 -8.84 -0.69 13.41
N LEU A 124 -8.08 -1.12 14.41
CA LEU A 124 -7.65 -2.48 14.67
C LEU A 124 -8.05 -2.86 16.11
N LYS A 125 -8.71 -3.99 16.29
CA LYS A 125 -9.00 -4.52 17.64
C LYS A 125 -7.72 -5.07 18.28
N SER A 126 -7.35 -4.57 19.45
CA SER A 126 -6.15 -4.98 20.22
C SER A 126 -6.17 -6.47 20.60
N SER A 127 -7.33 -7.13 20.60
CA SER A 127 -7.44 -8.57 20.86
C SER A 127 -6.73 -9.42 19.80
N ILE A 128 -6.33 -8.85 18.65
CA ILE A 128 -5.53 -9.56 17.64
C ILE A 128 -4.24 -10.14 18.23
N PHE A 129 -3.59 -9.42 19.16
CA PHE A 129 -2.31 -9.85 19.75
C PHE A 129 -2.40 -11.11 20.60
N ASN A 130 -3.61 -11.49 21.04
CA ASN A 130 -3.85 -12.68 21.86
C ASN A 130 -4.48 -13.83 21.08
N ASN A 131 -4.91 -13.60 19.83
CA ASN A 131 -5.75 -14.54 19.08
C ASN A 131 -5.18 -14.93 17.72
N GLU A 132 -4.08 -14.32 17.29
CA GLU A 132 -3.50 -14.52 15.96
C GLU A 132 -2.00 -14.77 16.06
N ALA A 133 -1.45 -15.49 15.08
CA ALA A 133 -0.02 -15.73 15.00
C ALA A 133 0.76 -14.45 14.67
N GLN A 134 2.01 -14.37 15.11
CA GLN A 134 2.86 -13.18 14.95
C GLN A 134 2.98 -12.71 13.49
N GLU A 135 3.17 -13.63 12.54
CA GLU A 135 3.27 -13.28 11.11
C GLU A 135 1.94 -12.74 10.57
N VAL A 136 0.80 -13.26 11.04
CA VAL A 136 -0.53 -12.75 10.66
C VAL A 136 -0.71 -11.33 11.18
N ILE A 137 -0.41 -11.08 12.46
CA ILE A 137 -0.46 -9.75 13.06
C ILE A 137 0.43 -8.77 12.29
N PHE A 138 1.66 -9.17 11.99
CA PHE A 138 2.62 -8.37 11.23
C PHE A 138 2.05 -7.94 9.88
N ARG A 139 1.45 -8.86 9.13
CA ARG A 139 0.86 -8.60 7.80
C ARG A 139 -0.40 -7.75 7.87
N VAL A 140 -1.25 -7.97 8.88
CA VAL A 140 -2.44 -7.15 9.12
C VAL A 140 -2.07 -5.70 9.43
N ILE A 141 -1.04 -5.46 10.24
CA ILE A 141 -0.56 -4.10 10.53
C ILE A 141 0.03 -3.44 9.28
N ILE A 142 0.78 -4.17 8.45
CA ILE A 142 1.24 -3.65 7.14
C ILE A 142 0.07 -3.19 6.29
N LYS A 143 -1.00 -3.99 6.19
CA LYS A 143 -2.19 -3.62 5.42
C LYS A 143 -2.85 -2.34 5.96
N ALA A 144 -2.95 -2.19 7.28
CA ALA A 144 -3.48 -0.99 7.91
C ALA A 144 -2.62 0.25 7.60
N ILE A 145 -1.30 0.15 7.73
CA ILE A 145 -0.37 1.23 7.41
C ILE A 145 -0.48 1.60 5.92
N HIS A 146 -0.39 0.62 5.02
CA HIS A 146 -0.50 0.83 3.58
C HIS A 146 -1.79 1.50 3.17
N PHE A 147 -2.90 1.09 3.80
CA PHE A 147 -4.17 1.78 3.59
C PHE A 147 -4.00 3.26 3.88
N VAL A 148 -3.58 3.60 5.09
CA VAL A 148 -3.59 4.97 5.58
C VAL A 148 -2.51 5.87 4.97
N SER A 149 -1.33 5.33 4.61
CA SER A 149 -0.18 6.15 4.24
C SER A 149 -0.19 6.66 2.80
N GLY A 150 -0.80 5.93 1.86
CA GLY A 150 -0.66 6.19 0.42
C GLY A 150 0.66 5.69 -0.17
N GLU A 151 1.60 5.22 0.67
CA GLU A 151 2.93 4.78 0.24
C GLU A 151 2.90 3.43 -0.47
N TYR A 152 3.74 3.27 -1.50
CA TYR A 152 3.88 2.02 -2.24
C TYR A 152 4.62 0.94 -1.45
N TYR A 153 5.64 1.32 -0.66
CA TYR A 153 6.50 0.38 0.07
C TYR A 153 6.14 0.27 1.55
N PRO A 154 6.17 -0.94 2.13
CA PRO A 154 5.96 -1.11 3.56
C PRO A 154 7.14 -0.56 4.38
N PRO A 155 6.92 -0.20 5.65
CA PRO A 155 8.01 0.11 6.57
C PRO A 155 9.00 -1.05 6.68
N ARG A 156 10.24 -0.72 7.06
CA ARG A 156 11.27 -1.73 7.34
C ARG A 156 10.78 -2.71 8.42
N SER A 157 11.14 -3.99 8.27
CA SER A 157 10.68 -5.07 9.15
C SER A 157 10.97 -4.82 10.62
N ASP A 158 12.14 -4.27 10.94
CA ASP A 158 12.57 -4.11 12.33
C ASP A 158 11.82 -2.98 13.04
N SER A 159 11.54 -1.89 12.32
CA SER A 159 10.68 -0.82 12.83
C SER A 159 9.26 -1.33 13.11
N LEU A 160 8.73 -2.21 12.25
CA LEU A 160 7.42 -2.79 12.45
C LEU A 160 7.40 -3.80 13.62
N LYS A 161 8.45 -4.62 13.78
CA LYS A 161 8.58 -5.50 14.95
C LYS A 161 8.62 -4.70 16.25
N SER A 162 9.37 -3.60 16.28
CA SER A 162 9.42 -2.68 17.42
C SER A 162 8.04 -2.08 17.72
N LEU A 163 7.33 -1.61 16.69
CA LEU A 163 5.96 -1.13 16.82
C LEU A 163 5.03 -2.21 17.41
N MET A 164 5.09 -3.45 16.91
CA MET A 164 4.26 -4.55 17.41
C MET A 164 4.52 -4.84 18.89
N LYS A 165 5.80 -4.85 19.30
CA LYS A 165 6.18 -5.00 20.71
C LYS A 165 5.60 -3.88 21.57
N ASN A 166 5.61 -2.65 21.07
CA ASN A 166 5.05 -1.51 21.80
C ASN A 166 3.51 -1.58 21.86
N LEU A 167 2.85 -1.94 20.76
CA LEU A 167 1.39 -2.06 20.68
C LEU A 167 0.82 -3.15 21.59
N SER A 168 1.58 -4.19 21.92
CA SER A 168 1.12 -5.23 22.86
C SER A 168 1.10 -4.73 24.31
N VAL A 169 1.92 -3.74 24.67
CA VAL A 169 2.01 -3.18 26.02
C VAL A 169 0.79 -2.29 26.34
N LYS A 170 0.27 -2.35 27.58
CA LYS A 170 -0.89 -1.56 28.02
C LYS A 170 -0.61 -0.05 28.11
N SER A 171 0.62 0.34 28.48
CA SER A 171 1.03 1.75 28.65
C SER A 171 1.26 2.50 27.35
N PHE A 172 1.34 1.80 26.21
CA PHE A 172 1.53 2.44 24.91
C PHE A 172 0.38 3.40 24.59
N ARG A 173 0.73 4.63 24.21
CA ARG A 173 -0.21 5.68 23.84
C ARG A 173 -0.23 5.89 22.34
N SER A 174 0.91 6.27 21.76
CA SER A 174 1.03 6.54 20.34
C SER A 174 2.46 6.44 19.83
N SER A 175 2.60 6.30 18.51
CA SER A 175 3.87 6.40 17.78
C SER A 175 3.59 6.76 16.31
N THR A 176 4.64 7.07 15.55
CA THR A 176 4.54 7.21 14.10
C THR A 176 5.32 6.09 13.40
N LEU A 177 4.78 5.60 12.29
CA LEU A 177 5.49 4.66 11.41
C LEU A 177 4.93 4.71 9.99
N GLY A 178 5.80 4.81 8.99
CA GLY A 178 5.41 4.68 7.59
C GLY A 178 4.37 5.69 7.13
N GLY A 179 4.49 6.96 7.57
CA GLY A 179 3.54 8.02 7.23
C GLY A 179 2.21 7.94 7.97
N CYS A 180 2.11 7.11 9.01
CA CYS A 180 0.94 6.99 9.88
C CYS A 180 1.24 7.45 11.30
N LEU A 181 0.27 8.13 11.92
CA LEU A 181 0.13 8.25 13.37
C LEU A 181 -0.70 7.08 13.88
N ILE A 182 -0.16 6.33 14.84
CA ILE A 182 -0.74 5.12 15.38
C ILE A 182 -1.01 5.35 16.86
N GLU A 183 -2.25 5.20 17.30
CA GLU A 183 -2.67 5.46 18.67
C GLU A 183 -3.42 4.27 19.24
N LYS A 184 -3.22 3.97 20.52
CA LYS A 184 -3.94 2.91 21.23
C LYS A 184 -4.83 3.52 22.30
N ASN A 185 -6.11 3.19 22.24
CA ASN A 185 -7.09 3.51 23.27
C ASN A 185 -7.82 2.24 23.70
N LYS A 186 -7.50 1.77 24.91
CA LYS A 186 -8.03 0.52 25.49
C LYS A 186 -7.87 -0.65 24.51
N ASN A 187 -8.98 -1.06 23.89
CA ASN A 187 -9.08 -2.25 23.04
C ASN A 187 -9.00 -1.92 21.54
N ILE A 188 -8.77 -0.67 21.18
CA ILE A 188 -8.73 -0.22 19.78
C ILE A 188 -7.40 0.49 19.51
N ILE A 189 -6.75 0.08 18.43
CA ILE A 189 -5.59 0.77 17.85
C ILE A 189 -6.08 1.47 16.59
N SER A 190 -5.81 2.76 16.48
CA SER A 190 -6.23 3.59 15.35
C SER A 190 -5.02 4.02 14.54
N PHE A 191 -5.15 3.96 13.22
CA PHE A 191 -4.14 4.36 12.26
C PHE A 191 -4.68 5.56 11.50
N TYR A 192 -3.99 6.70 11.63
CA TYR A 192 -4.31 7.95 10.97
C TYR A 192 -3.16 8.37 10.07
N ARG A 193 -3.43 9.14 9.01
CA ARG A 193 -2.36 9.74 8.22
C ARG A 193 -1.60 10.72 9.09
N GLU A 194 -0.27 10.68 9.02
CA GLU A 194 0.56 11.64 9.72
C GLU A 194 0.38 13.05 9.13
N ASP A 195 0.31 14.07 9.99
CA ASP A 195 0.01 15.45 9.60
C ASP A 195 1.22 16.20 9.02
N ARG A 196 2.08 15.50 8.27
CA ARG A 196 3.34 16.01 7.71
C ARG A 196 3.40 15.72 6.22
N ASN A 197 3.98 16.67 5.46
CA ASN A 197 4.21 16.53 4.01
C ASN A 197 2.97 16.15 3.17
N VAL A 198 1.76 16.51 3.63
CA VAL A 198 0.53 16.30 2.85
C VAL A 198 0.47 17.35 1.73
N ALA A 199 0.26 16.89 0.50
CA ALA A 199 0.31 17.71 -0.71
C ALA A 199 -0.66 18.91 -0.69
N VAL A 200 -0.24 20.01 -1.31
CA VAL A 200 -1.07 21.18 -1.63
C VAL A 200 -1.12 21.29 -3.14
N GLU A 201 -2.33 21.22 -3.71
CA GLU A 201 -2.53 21.15 -5.16
C GLU A 201 -3.43 22.27 -5.65
N ASN A 202 -3.09 22.85 -6.80
CA ASN A 202 -3.87 23.89 -7.46
C ASN A 202 -4.82 23.28 -8.51
N LEU A 203 -6.11 23.58 -8.37
CA LEU A 203 -7.15 23.16 -9.29
C LEU A 203 -7.57 24.32 -10.21
N ASN A 204 -6.84 24.51 -11.31
CA ASN A 204 -7.00 25.62 -12.25
C ASN A 204 -7.77 25.26 -13.54
N LYS A 205 -7.93 23.99 -13.89
CA LYS A 205 -8.59 23.58 -15.14
C LYS A 205 -10.12 23.57 -15.01
N LYS A 206 -10.83 23.76 -16.13
CA LYS A 206 -12.27 23.42 -16.23
C LYS A 206 -12.41 21.92 -16.02
N LYS A 207 -13.37 21.47 -15.21
CA LYS A 207 -13.60 20.06 -14.85
C LYS A 207 -12.30 19.26 -14.65
N GLN A 208 -11.75 19.26 -13.44
CA GLN A 208 -10.44 18.67 -13.16
C GLN A 208 -10.54 17.46 -12.24
N ARG A 209 -9.76 16.42 -12.54
CA ARG A 209 -9.58 15.23 -11.70
C ARG A 209 -8.11 15.06 -11.35
N ILE A 210 -7.78 14.89 -10.07
CA ILE A 210 -6.41 14.67 -9.60
C ILE A 210 -6.35 13.54 -8.57
N ASN A 211 -5.23 12.80 -8.55
CA ASN A 211 -4.86 11.95 -7.43
C ASN A 211 -4.16 12.83 -6.38
N TRP A 212 -4.75 12.94 -5.19
CA TRP A 212 -4.26 13.77 -4.09
C TRP A 212 -3.78 12.91 -2.92
N ASP A 213 -2.51 13.13 -2.53
CA ASP A 213 -1.81 12.42 -1.44
C ASP A 213 -1.84 10.87 -1.62
N ASP A 214 -1.90 10.39 -2.86
CA ASP A 214 -2.01 8.96 -3.25
C ASP A 214 -3.14 8.17 -2.56
N ARG A 215 -4.11 8.90 -2.01
CA ARG A 215 -5.20 8.36 -1.18
C ARG A 215 -6.56 8.77 -1.69
N PHE A 216 -6.69 9.96 -2.26
CA PHE A 216 -7.97 10.53 -2.64
C PHE A 216 -8.00 10.92 -4.11
N LEU A 217 -9.04 10.48 -4.80
CA LEU A 217 -9.39 11.00 -6.12
C LEU A 217 -10.29 12.22 -5.93
N VAL A 218 -9.76 13.38 -6.31
CA VAL A 218 -10.41 14.67 -6.14
C VAL A 218 -10.97 15.15 -7.48
N TYR A 219 -12.21 15.60 -7.47
CA TYR A 219 -12.93 16.14 -8.61
C TYR A 219 -13.36 17.57 -8.33
N LYS A 220 -13.11 18.44 -9.31
CA LYS A 220 -13.66 19.80 -9.40
C LYS A 220 -14.55 19.83 -10.63
N ASN A 221 -15.84 20.14 -10.45
CA ASN A 221 -16.86 20.11 -11.50
C ASN A 221 -17.34 21.51 -11.90
N PHE A 222 -16.43 22.47 -12.00
CA PHE A 222 -16.75 23.81 -12.46
C PHE A 222 -16.55 23.93 -13.98
N ASN A 223 -17.50 24.62 -14.63
CA ASN A 223 -17.43 24.96 -16.05
C ASN A 223 -16.57 26.20 -16.33
N ASN A 224 -16.19 26.94 -15.28
CA ASN A 224 -15.29 28.09 -15.34
C ASN A 224 -13.84 27.71 -14.94
N GLN A 225 -12.88 28.55 -15.29
CA GLN A 225 -11.45 28.40 -14.92
C GLN A 225 -11.13 29.00 -13.54
N GLN A 226 -12.10 28.99 -12.62
CA GLN A 226 -11.86 29.51 -11.28
C GLN A 226 -10.80 28.65 -10.57
N GLN A 227 -9.82 29.28 -9.93
CA GLN A 227 -8.76 28.59 -9.23
C GLN A 227 -9.20 28.23 -7.81
N PHE A 228 -8.90 26.99 -7.42
CA PHE A 228 -9.11 26.49 -6.06
C PHE A 228 -7.85 25.78 -5.59
N ILE A 229 -7.67 25.71 -4.28
CA ILE A 229 -6.55 25.02 -3.67
C ILE A 229 -7.11 23.83 -2.88
N VAL A 230 -6.56 22.64 -3.12
CA VAL A 230 -6.84 21.45 -2.31
C VAL A 230 -5.65 21.21 -1.40
N LYS A 231 -5.92 21.16 -0.10
CA LYS A 231 -4.93 20.84 0.92
C LYS A 231 -5.60 20.11 2.07
N LYS A 232 -4.78 19.61 2.99
CA LYS A 232 -5.27 19.07 4.26
C LYS A 232 -6.05 20.13 5.04
N LEU A 233 -7.07 19.70 5.78
CA LEU A 233 -7.85 20.60 6.64
C LEU A 233 -6.97 21.27 7.71
N GLY A 234 -6.06 20.50 8.31
CA GLY A 234 -5.12 20.97 9.32
C GLY A 234 -5.78 21.54 10.58
N ASN A 235 -4.96 22.08 11.49
CA ASN A 235 -5.47 22.73 12.71
C ASN A 235 -6.32 23.96 12.38
N ASN A 236 -5.86 24.80 11.44
CA ASN A 236 -6.56 26.03 11.06
C ASN A 236 -7.97 25.76 10.52
N GLY A 237 -8.13 24.71 9.72
CA GLY A 237 -9.45 24.31 9.22
C GLY A 237 -10.36 23.79 10.33
N ILE A 238 -9.83 23.02 11.29
CA ILE A 238 -10.60 22.58 12.47
C ILE A 238 -11.08 23.78 13.29
N GLU A 239 -10.21 24.76 13.55
CA GLU A 239 -10.59 25.98 14.25
C GLU A 239 -11.65 26.78 13.48
N TYR A 240 -11.52 26.86 12.16
CA TYR A 240 -12.52 27.51 11.30
C TYR A 240 -13.89 26.85 11.43
N LEU A 241 -13.95 25.52 11.40
CA LEU A 241 -15.20 24.77 11.58
C LEU A 241 -15.83 25.06 12.96
N LYS A 242 -15.03 25.08 14.02
CA LYS A 242 -15.49 25.41 15.38
C LYS A 242 -16.07 26.83 15.47
N LYS A 243 -15.36 27.83 14.91
CA LYS A 243 -15.82 29.24 14.90
C LYS A 243 -17.15 29.42 14.17
N ASN A 244 -17.39 28.64 13.12
CA ASN A 244 -18.63 28.70 12.34
C ASN A 244 -19.77 27.82 12.90
N LYS A 245 -19.70 27.42 14.18
CA LYS A 245 -20.69 26.59 14.88
C LYS A 245 -21.05 25.30 14.11
N PHE A 246 -20.08 24.74 13.38
CA PHE A 246 -20.29 23.45 12.73
C PHE A 246 -20.48 22.39 13.81
N ASN A 247 -21.62 21.71 13.80
CA ASN A 247 -22.03 20.83 14.88
C ASN A 247 -21.20 19.52 14.87
N GLU A 248 -20.11 19.47 15.65
CA GLU A 248 -19.23 18.29 15.72
C GLU A 248 -19.96 17.05 16.28
N SER A 249 -21.05 17.23 17.03
CA SER A 249 -21.83 16.14 17.65
C SER A 249 -22.43 15.14 16.64
N VAL A 250 -22.69 15.58 15.40
CA VAL A 250 -23.23 14.73 14.32
C VAL A 250 -22.11 13.99 13.59
N ASN A 251 -20.86 14.44 13.71
CA ASN A 251 -19.74 13.92 12.94
C ASN A 251 -18.78 13.08 13.81
N LYS A 252 -18.91 11.75 13.71
CA LYS A 252 -18.14 10.76 14.47
C LYS A 252 -16.69 10.58 14.00
N ILE A 253 -16.21 11.36 13.03
CA ILE A 253 -14.84 11.22 12.50
C ILE A 253 -13.83 11.69 13.55
N PRO A 254 -12.79 10.89 13.89
CA PRO A 254 -11.75 11.30 14.83
C PRO A 254 -10.99 12.55 14.38
N THR A 255 -10.57 13.38 15.33
CA THR A 255 -9.87 14.65 15.03
C THR A 255 -8.59 14.45 14.21
N HIS A 256 -7.79 13.42 14.49
CA HIS A 256 -6.58 13.12 13.70
C HIS A 256 -6.90 12.76 12.25
N ALA A 257 -7.98 12.01 12.00
CA ALA A 257 -8.47 11.78 10.65
C ALA A 257 -8.92 13.09 10.00
N LYS A 258 -9.75 13.89 10.70
CA LYS A 258 -10.27 15.17 10.18
C LYS A 258 -9.17 16.10 9.68
N LYS A 259 -8.07 16.24 10.42
CA LYS A 259 -6.94 17.12 10.06
C LYS A 259 -6.31 16.79 8.71
N THR A 260 -6.31 15.53 8.31
CA THR A 260 -5.66 15.05 7.07
C THR A 260 -6.63 14.80 5.92
N LEU A 261 -7.91 15.17 6.10
CA LEU A 261 -8.90 15.13 5.04
C LEU A 261 -8.65 16.22 4.00
N PRO A 262 -8.99 15.94 2.73
CA PRO A 262 -8.96 16.95 1.67
C PRO A 262 -10.00 18.03 1.96
N SER A 263 -9.56 19.27 1.83
CA SER A 263 -10.37 20.47 2.02
C SER A 263 -10.08 21.46 0.89
N PHE A 264 -11.11 22.18 0.47
CA PHE A 264 -11.08 23.10 -0.66
C PHE A 264 -11.05 24.53 -0.18
N TRP A 265 -10.16 25.32 -0.74
CA TRP A 265 -9.92 26.70 -0.36
C TRP A 265 -9.92 27.60 -1.59
N ASN A 266 -10.29 28.87 -1.41
CA ASN A 266 -10.08 29.88 -2.45
C ASN A 266 -8.64 30.42 -2.40
N ASN A 267 -8.26 31.23 -3.38
CA ASN A 267 -6.95 31.88 -3.42
C ASN A 267 -6.73 32.92 -2.29
N LYS A 268 -7.81 33.36 -1.62
CA LYS A 268 -7.75 34.26 -0.46
C LYS A 268 -7.47 33.51 0.85
N GLY A 269 -7.47 32.18 0.83
CA GLY A 269 -7.26 31.35 2.01
C GLY A 269 -8.52 31.06 2.83
N ASP A 270 -9.72 31.32 2.30
CA ASP A 270 -10.97 30.92 2.95
C ASP A 270 -11.30 29.46 2.68
N LEU A 271 -11.75 28.75 3.72
CA LEU A 271 -12.26 27.40 3.60
C LEU A 271 -13.62 27.42 2.90
N LEU A 272 -13.73 26.69 1.79
CA LEU A 272 -14.91 26.63 0.95
C LEU A 272 -15.76 25.39 1.26
N PHE A 273 -15.12 24.22 1.25
CA PHE A 273 -15.81 22.94 1.32
C PHE A 273 -14.93 21.86 1.96
N VAL A 274 -15.53 21.00 2.80
CA VAL A 274 -14.89 19.80 3.36
C VAL A 274 -15.83 18.61 3.13
N PRO A 275 -15.61 17.81 2.06
CA PRO A 275 -16.59 16.82 1.60
C PRO A 275 -17.00 15.79 2.66
N PHE A 276 -16.02 15.16 3.30
CA PHE A 276 -16.25 14.11 4.30
C PHE A 276 -16.88 14.62 5.59
N VAL A 277 -16.77 15.92 5.86
CA VAL A 277 -17.39 16.57 7.01
C VAL A 277 -18.75 17.19 6.64
N ASN A 278 -19.11 17.19 5.34
CA ASN A 278 -20.28 17.87 4.80
C ASN A 278 -20.34 19.36 5.19
N PHE A 279 -19.18 20.01 5.27
CA PHE A 279 -19.10 21.44 5.51
C PHE A 279 -19.12 22.20 4.19
N LYS A 280 -20.01 23.19 4.08
CA LYS A 280 -20.08 24.16 2.98
C LYS A 280 -20.11 25.57 3.55
N ASN A 281 -19.22 26.43 3.04
CA ASN A 281 -19.20 27.83 3.44
C ASN A 281 -20.37 28.59 2.79
N LYS A 282 -21.31 29.08 3.61
CA LYS A 282 -22.52 29.79 3.16
C LYS A 282 -22.23 31.12 2.45
N LYS A 283 -21.05 31.72 2.66
CA LYS A 283 -20.64 32.95 1.96
C LYS A 283 -20.41 32.73 0.47
N TYR A 284 -20.24 31.48 0.04
CA TYR A 284 -19.90 31.11 -1.33
C TYR A 284 -20.98 30.20 -1.91
N ASP A 285 -21.43 30.49 -3.13
CA ASP A 285 -22.41 29.67 -3.83
C ASP A 285 -21.78 28.40 -4.44
N ILE A 286 -21.56 27.39 -3.60
CA ILE A 286 -20.94 26.11 -3.99
C ILE A 286 -22.01 25.03 -4.12
N LYS A 287 -22.34 24.56 -5.32
CA LYS A 287 -23.31 23.46 -5.47
C LYS A 287 -22.78 22.15 -4.86
N ASN A 288 -23.66 21.25 -4.43
CA ASN A 288 -23.26 20.01 -3.76
C ASN A 288 -22.38 19.08 -4.63
N ASP A 289 -22.52 19.18 -5.95
CA ASP A 289 -21.79 18.42 -6.96
C ASP A 289 -20.51 19.13 -7.44
N SER A 290 -20.26 20.36 -6.96
CA SER A 290 -19.13 21.20 -7.40
C SER A 290 -17.77 20.59 -7.06
N PHE A 291 -17.70 19.87 -5.95
CA PHE A 291 -16.51 19.13 -5.53
C PHE A 291 -16.92 17.73 -5.09
N MET A 292 -16.21 16.72 -5.57
CA MET A 292 -16.37 15.35 -5.10
C MET A 292 -15.01 14.79 -4.71
N VAL A 293 -14.96 14.03 -3.63
CA VAL A 293 -13.76 13.31 -3.24
C VAL A 293 -14.12 11.88 -2.91
N ARG A 294 -13.32 10.94 -3.42
CA ARG A 294 -13.43 9.52 -3.12
C ARG A 294 -12.08 8.98 -2.72
N TYR A 295 -12.07 8.11 -1.74
CA TYR A 295 -10.84 7.43 -1.34
C TYR A 295 -10.52 6.32 -2.33
N LEU A 296 -9.32 6.32 -2.90
CA LEU A 296 -8.93 5.46 -4.04
C LEU A 296 -9.17 3.97 -3.78
N ARG A 297 -8.99 3.51 -2.55
CA ARG A 297 -9.17 2.09 -2.20
C ARG A 297 -10.64 1.64 -2.13
N PHE A 298 -11.59 2.57 -2.11
CA PHE A 298 -13.04 2.31 -2.15
C PHE A 298 -13.66 2.50 -3.54
N ILE A 299 -12.83 2.81 -4.55
CA ILE A 299 -13.22 2.91 -5.97
C ILE A 299 -12.75 1.62 -6.67
#